data_AF-A0A945BEQ1-F1
#
_entry.id   AF-A0A945BEQ1-F1
#
_cell.length_a   1.000
_cell.length_b   1.000
_cell.length_c   1.000
_cell.angle_alpha   90.00
_cell.angle_beta   90.00
_cell.angle_gamma   90.00
#
_symmetry.space_group_name_H-M   'P 1'
#
loop_
_entity.id
_entity.type
_entity.pdbx_description
1 polymer ?
#
loop_
_entity_poly.entity_id
_entity_poly.type
_entity_poly.pdbx_seq_one_letter_code
_entity_poly.pdbx_strand_id
1 'polypeptide(L)' 'MNIWKKKECNNCNNCCPDCQEPLERIKRGKMDYLINYLTFQMFDFKKYQCVHCAWKGRRWERSFSGKF' A
#
# COMPACT_ATOMS: atom_id res chain seq x y z
N MET A 1 -0.32 15.01 5.19
CA MET A 1 0.61 13.92 5.58
C MET A 1 0.43 12.73 4.64
N ASN A 2 1.37 12.48 3.72
CA ASN A 2 1.29 11.41 2.70
C ASN A 2 2.12 10.17 3.07
N ILE A 3 2.32 9.91 4.36
CA ILE A 3 3.29 8.92 4.89
C ILE A 3 3.06 7.50 4.31
N TRP A 4 1.80 7.15 4.06
CA TRP A 4 1.39 5.81 3.61
C TRP A 4 1.04 5.73 2.11
N LYS A 5 1.12 6.86 1.39
CA LYS A 5 0.77 6.89 -0.04
C LYS A 5 1.78 6.03 -0.80
N LYS A 6 1.34 5.39 -1.90
CA LYS A 6 2.27 4.74 -2.83
C LYS A 6 3.36 5.73 -3.25
N LYS A 7 4.60 5.24 -3.31
CA LYS A 7 5.72 5.98 -3.88
C LYS A 7 5.93 5.47 -5.30
N GLU A 8 6.09 6.38 -6.25
CA GLU A 8 6.36 6.07 -7.65
C GLU A 8 7.83 6.37 -7.94
N CYS A 9 8.47 5.49 -8.71
CA CYS A 9 9.83 5.66 -9.22
C CYS A 9 9.78 5.69 -10.74
N ASN A 10 10.82 6.22 -11.38
CA ASN A 10 10.90 6.30 -12.84
C ASN A 10 10.67 4.93 -13.53
N ASN A 11 11.03 3.84 -12.85
CA ASN A 11 10.95 2.48 -13.40
C ASN A 11 9.76 1.65 -12.87
N CYS A 12 9.01 2.16 -11.88
CA CYS A 12 8.06 1.35 -11.12
C CYS A 12 6.92 2.17 -10.51
N ASN A 13 5.69 1.67 -10.65
CA ASN A 13 4.49 2.32 -10.10
C ASN A 13 4.38 2.24 -8.57
N ASN A 14 5.16 1.36 -7.93
CA ASN A 14 5.17 1.20 -6.47
C ASN A 14 6.55 0.71 -6.01
N CYS A 15 7.36 1.61 -5.46
CA CYS A 15 8.72 1.33 -5.02
C CYS A 15 8.81 1.13 -3.51
N CYS A 16 9.77 0.30 -3.14
CA CYS A 16 10.24 0.20 -1.78
C CYS A 16 10.82 1.55 -1.32
N PRO A 17 10.47 2.03 -0.12
CA PRO A 17 11.05 3.26 0.41
C PRO A 17 12.55 3.14 0.73
N ASP A 18 13.06 1.93 0.95
CA ASP A 18 14.42 1.69 1.44
C ASP A 18 15.42 1.48 0.29
N CYS A 19 15.04 0.68 -0.72
CA CYS A 19 15.92 0.32 -1.84
C CYS A 19 15.39 0.71 -3.22
N GLN A 20 14.24 1.39 -3.31
CA GLN A 20 13.61 1.84 -4.57
C GLN A 20 13.25 0.73 -5.57
N GLU A 21 13.46 -0.53 -5.22
CA GLU A 21 13.05 -1.70 -6.02
C GLU A 21 11.52 -1.92 -6.00
N PRO A 22 10.98 -2.68 -6.97
CA PRO A 22 9.57 -3.01 -7.05
C PRO A 22 9.04 -3.70 -5.79
N LEU A 23 7.78 -3.42 -5.49
CA LEU A 23 7.03 -4.07 -4.41
C LEU A 23 6.05 -5.10 -4.98
N GLU A 24 6.08 -6.31 -4.43
CA GLU A 24 5.08 -7.35 -4.69
C GLU A 24 3.89 -7.23 -3.74
N ARG A 25 2.70 -7.49 -4.27
CA ARG A 25 1.46 -7.42 -3.51
C ARG A 25 1.27 -8.69 -2.69
N ILE A 26 1.10 -8.54 -1.38
CA ILE A 26 0.69 -9.65 -0.51
C ILE A 26 -0.84 -9.77 -0.52
N LYS A 27 -1.34 -11.01 -0.60
CA LYS A 27 -2.78 -11.30 -0.54
C LYS A 27 -3.39 -10.76 0.76
N ARG A 28 -4.59 -10.17 0.67
CA ARG A 28 -5.30 -9.64 1.84
C ARG A 28 -5.61 -10.75 2.84
N GLY A 29 -5.30 -10.51 4.11
CA GLY A 29 -5.76 -11.32 5.23
C GLY A 29 -6.91 -10.65 6.00
N LYS A 30 -7.47 -11.36 6.99
CA LYS A 30 -8.58 -10.86 7.84
C LYS A 30 -8.28 -9.50 8.50
N MET A 31 -7.04 -9.31 8.96
CA MET A 31 -6.59 -8.04 9.56
C MET A 31 -6.55 -6.86 8.57
N ASP A 32 -6.44 -7.13 7.27
CA ASP A 32 -6.48 -6.07 6.25
C ASP A 32 -7.92 -5.60 6.02
N TYR A 33 -8.86 -6.54 6.01
CA TYR A 33 -10.29 -6.21 5.98
C TYR A 33 -10.73 -5.43 7.21
N LEU A 34 -10.32 -5.86 8.41
CA LEU A 34 -10.65 -5.16 9.66
C LEU A 34 -10.13 -3.72 9.63
N ILE A 35 -8.89 -3.49 9.19
CA ILE A 35 -8.33 -2.14 9.14
C ILE A 35 -9.05 -1.27 8.12
N ASN A 36 -9.32 -1.78 6.92
CA ASN A 36 -10.10 -1.04 5.93
C ASN A 36 -11.50 -0.70 6.46
N TYR A 37 -12.15 -1.62 7.18
CA TYR A 37 -13.46 -1.41 7.80
C TYR A 37 -13.41 -0.32 8.88
N LEU A 38 -12.43 -0.39 9.79
CA LEU A 38 -12.23 0.62 10.85
C LEU A 38 -11.91 2.00 10.27
N THR A 39 -11.24 2.05 9.11
CA THR A 39 -11.00 3.31 8.40
C THR A 39 -12.16 3.73 7.50
N PHE A 40 -13.37 3.16 7.71
CA PHE A 40 -14.57 3.41 6.91
C PHE A 40 -14.35 3.29 5.39
N GLN A 41 -13.42 2.42 5.00
CA GLN A 41 -12.98 2.24 3.61
C GLN A 41 -12.47 3.53 2.94
N MET A 42 -12.14 4.58 3.71
CA MET A 42 -11.59 5.85 3.20
C MET A 42 -10.26 5.67 2.46
N PHE A 43 -9.54 4.59 2.78
CA PHE A 43 -8.28 4.23 2.17
C PHE A 43 -8.33 2.73 1.83
N ASP A 44 -8.09 2.37 0.55
CA ASP A 44 -7.91 0.96 0.18
C ASP A 44 -6.47 0.53 0.52
N PHE A 45 -6.24 0.19 1.79
CA PHE A 45 -4.93 -0.30 2.21
C PHE A 45 -4.67 -1.67 1.60
N LYS A 46 -3.49 -1.79 0.99
CA LYS A 46 -2.94 -3.03 0.43
C LYS A 46 -1.59 -3.27 1.09
N LYS A 47 -1.26 -4.54 1.34
CA LYS A 47 0.04 -4.96 1.86
C LYS A 47 1.00 -5.26 0.72
N TYR A 48 2.25 -4.89 0.93
CA TYR A 48 3.32 -5.11 0.00
C TYR A 48 4.58 -5.60 0.70
N GLN A 49 5.39 -6.35 -0.04
CA GLN A 49 6.72 -6.79 0.34
C GLN A 49 7.70 -6.41 -0.78
N CYS A 50 8.89 -5.95 -0.41
CA CYS A 50 9.94 -5.74 -1.39
C CYS A 50 10.55 -7.07 -1.83
N VAL A 51 10.85 -7.17 -3.13
CA VAL A 51 11.50 -8.36 -3.71
C VAL A 51 12.99 -8.43 -3.36
N HIS A 52 13.61 -7.28 -3.08
CA HIS A 52 15.05 -7.18 -2.86
C HIS A 52 15.44 -7.04 -1.39
N CYS A 53 14.62 -6.38 -0.56
CA CYS A 53 14.91 -6.21 0.86
C CYS A 53 13.79 -6.75 1.76
N ALA A 54 14.02 -6.77 3.07
CA ALA A 54 13.06 -7.28 4.06
C ALA A 54 11.87 -6.34 4.33
N TRP A 55 11.74 -5.23 3.60
CA TRP A 55 10.67 -4.26 3.83
C TRP A 55 9.29 -4.87 3.57
N LYS A 56 8.40 -4.73 4.55
CA LYS A 56 6.99 -5.10 4.48
C LYS A 56 6.16 -3.96 5.05
N GLY A 57 5.12 -3.55 4.34
CA GLY A 57 4.30 -2.44 4.78
C GLY A 57 2.95 -2.36 4.09
N ARG A 58 2.09 -1.48 4.60
CA ARG A 58 0.81 -1.16 3.98
C ARG A 58 0.93 0.14 3.21
N ARG A 59 0.36 0.19 2.02
CA ARG A 59 0.23 1.41 1.22
C ARG A 59 -1.21 1.54 0.76
N TRP A 60 -1.67 2.77 0.59
CA TRP A 60 -2.94 3.06 -0.06
C TRP A 60 -2.66 3.59 -1.46
N GLU A 61 -3.35 3.04 -2.46
CA GLU A 61 -3.16 3.42 -3.86
C GLU A 61 -3.98 4.66 -4.24
N ARG A 62 -5.14 4.86 -3.62
CA ARG A 62 -6.13 5.88 -3.98
C ARG A 62 -6.83 6.38 -2.71
N SER A 63 -7.10 7.68 -2.63
CA SER A 63 -8.15 8.19 -1.75
C SER A 63 -9.48 7.59 -2.20
N PHE A 64 -10.34 7.19 -1.28
CA PHE A 64 -11.68 6.71 -1.63
C PHE A 64 -12.42 7.81 -2.41
N SER A 65 -12.85 7.49 -3.64
CA SER A 65 -13.66 8.37 -4.50
C SER A 65 -15.12 7.96 -4.52
N GLY A 66 -15.63 7.41 -3.41
CA GLY A 66 -17.03 7.04 -3.32
C GLY A 66 -17.90 8.26 -3.60
N LYS A 67 -18.64 8.21 -4.72
CA LYS A 67 -19.87 8.99 -4.83
C LYS A 67 -20.81 8.41 -3.79
N PHE A 68 -21.04 9.16 -2.72
CA PHE A 68 -22.14 8.91 -1.81
C PHE A 68 -23.47 9.03 -2.56
#